data_AF-A0A3B9SF48-F1
#
_entry.id   AF-A0A3B9SF48-F1
#
_cell.length_a   1.000
_cell.length_b   1.000
_cell.length_c   1.000
_cell.angle_alpha   90.00
_cell.angle_beta   90.00
_cell.angle_gamma   90.00
#
_symmetry.space_group_name_H-M   'P 1'
#
loop_
_entity.id
_entity.type
_entity.pdbx_description
1 polymer ?
#
loop_
_entity_poly.entity_id
_entity_poly.type
_entity_poly.pdbx_seq_one_letter_code
_entity_poly.pdbx_strand_id
1 'polypeptide(L)'
;YLPNFLSEEAKTRLAGLAIAAKMQISENKIFKGLVDGRIKKQLKEICLLDQTYVRAEDGKQTVAEYLNSVDKDMALAKVVRFEVGEGIEKKEENFAEEVAKTIGQ
;
A
#
# COMPACT_ATOMS: atom_id res chain seq x y z
N TYR A 1 7.35 -5.09 11.33
CA TYR A 1 8.57 -5.76 10.82
C TYR A 1 9.06 -6.89 11.76
N LEU A 2 8.13 -7.73 12.23
CA LEU A 2 8.39 -9.00 12.94
C LEU A 2 7.86 -10.26 12.21
N PRO A 3 6.87 -10.19 11.28
CA PRO A 3 6.34 -11.40 10.64
C PRO A 3 7.34 -12.21 9.80
N ASN A 4 8.37 -11.59 9.24
CA ASN A 4 9.31 -12.29 8.36
C ASN A 4 10.32 -13.20 9.09
N PHE A 5 10.37 -13.18 10.42
CA PHE A 5 11.31 -13.99 11.21
C PHE A 5 10.65 -15.18 11.93
N LEU A 6 9.33 -15.34 11.78
CA LEU A 6 8.57 -16.40 12.45
C LEU A 6 8.28 -17.54 11.47
N SER A 7 8.37 -18.78 11.94
CA SER A 7 7.88 -19.94 11.19
C SER A 7 6.37 -19.84 10.98
N GLU A 8 5.85 -20.50 9.94
CA GLU A 8 4.40 -20.50 9.65
C GLU A 8 3.58 -20.98 10.85
N GLU A 9 4.05 -22.01 11.56
CA GLU A 9 3.41 -22.49 12.79
C GLU A 9 3.38 -21.43 13.91
N ALA A 10 4.46 -20.67 14.07
CA ALA A 10 4.53 -19.60 15.08
C ALA A 10 3.58 -18.45 14.73
N LYS A 11 3.44 -18.10 13.44
CA LYS A 11 2.47 -17.10 12.97
C LYS A 11 1.04 -17.55 13.27
N THR A 12 0.70 -18.80 13.00
CA THR A 12 -0.64 -19.35 13.27
C THR A 12 -0.96 -19.35 14.76
N ARG A 13 -0.02 -19.77 15.62
CA ARG A 13 -0.19 -19.74 17.08
C ARG A 13 -0.38 -18.32 17.61
N LEU A 14 0.43 -17.38 17.15
CA LEU A 14 0.32 -15.96 17.51
C LEU A 14 -1.03 -15.39 17.07
N ALA A 15 -1.49 -15.70 15.86
CA ALA A 15 -2.79 -15.29 15.37
C ALA A 15 -3.93 -15.84 16.25
N GLY A 16 -3.86 -17.11 16.65
CA GLY A 16 -4.82 -17.71 17.58
C GLY A 16 -4.87 -16.99 18.94
N LEU A 17 -3.71 -16.69 19.53
CA LEU A 17 -3.61 -15.94 20.78
C LEU A 17 -4.16 -14.51 20.65
N ALA A 18 -3.86 -13.84 19.55
CA ALA A 18 -4.38 -12.49 19.28
C ALA A 18 -5.91 -12.47 19.13
N ILE A 19 -6.50 -13.50 18.51
CA ILE A 19 -7.95 -13.63 18.39
C ILE A 19 -8.59 -13.86 19.77
N ALA A 20 -8.01 -14.74 20.59
CA ALA A 20 -8.49 -14.98 21.95
C ALA A 20 -8.44 -13.71 22.82
N ALA A 21 -7.40 -12.88 22.64
CA ALA A 21 -7.23 -11.61 23.37
C ALA A 21 -7.84 -10.39 22.69
N LYS A 22 -8.65 -10.57 21.62
CA LYS A 22 -9.13 -9.48 20.76
C LYS A 22 -9.80 -8.33 21.52
N MET A 23 -10.66 -8.64 22.50
CA MET A 23 -11.34 -7.61 23.31
C MET A 23 -10.35 -6.75 24.09
N GLN A 24 -9.43 -7.38 24.82
CA GLN A 24 -8.40 -6.67 25.60
C GLN A 24 -7.49 -5.82 24.73
N ILE A 25 -7.11 -6.33 23.55
CA ILE A 25 -6.27 -5.58 22.59
C ILE A 25 -7.03 -4.37 22.05
N SER A 26 -8.32 -4.53 21.72
CA SER A 26 -9.12 -3.47 21.09
C SER A 26 -9.50 -2.35 22.05
N GLU A 27 -9.70 -2.65 23.34
CA GLU A 27 -10.02 -1.66 24.38
C GLU A 27 -8.79 -0.88 24.86
N ASN A 28 -7.59 -1.42 24.65
CA ASN A 28 -6.35 -0.78 25.05
C ASN A 28 -6.04 0.43 24.15
N LYS A 29 -5.96 1.61 24.76
CA LYS A 29 -5.71 2.90 24.08
C LYS A 29 -4.42 2.91 23.25
N ILE A 30 -3.39 2.17 23.67
CA ILE A 30 -2.11 2.11 22.95
C ILE A 30 -2.30 1.41 21.60
N PHE A 31 -2.96 0.25 21.60
CA PHE A 31 -3.22 -0.50 20.37
C PHE A 31 -4.18 0.25 19.45
N LYS A 32 -5.21 0.89 20.01
CA LYS A 32 -6.09 1.76 19.23
C LYS A 32 -5.34 2.91 18.55
N GLY A 33 -4.49 3.62 19.28
CA GLY A 33 -3.67 4.70 18.71
C GLY A 33 -2.70 4.22 17.62
N LEU A 34 -2.14 3.02 17.78
CA LEU A 34 -1.28 2.40 16.76
C LEU A 34 -2.06 2.09 15.48
N VAL A 35 -3.25 1.50 15.61
CA VAL A 35 -4.13 1.21 14.46
C VAL A 35 -4.56 2.50 13.78
N ASP A 36 -5.01 3.51 14.53
CA ASP A 36 -5.41 4.80 13.98
C ASP A 36 -4.25 5.49 13.23
N GLY A 37 -3.04 5.43 13.78
CA GLY A 37 -1.84 5.95 13.12
C GLY A 37 -1.52 5.21 11.82
N ARG A 38 -1.66 3.88 11.82
CA ARG A 38 -1.44 3.05 10.62
C ARG A 38 -2.49 3.34 9.54
N ILE A 39 -3.76 3.44 9.92
CA ILE A 39 -4.85 3.77 9.00
C ILE A 39 -4.63 5.15 8.40
N LYS A 40 -4.32 6.17 9.22
CA LYS A 40 -4.01 7.53 8.72
C LYS A 40 -2.87 7.53 7.72
N LYS A 41 -1.79 6.78 7.99
CA LYS A 41 -0.67 6.66 7.05
C LYS A 41 -1.11 5.99 5.75
N GLN A 42 -1.88 4.91 5.83
CA GLN A 42 -2.33 4.19 4.65
C GLN A 42 -3.27 5.04 3.79
N LEU A 43 -4.20 5.78 4.39
CA LEU A 43 -5.07 6.72 3.68
C LEU A 43 -4.26 7.80 2.94
N LYS A 44 -3.23 8.38 3.56
CA LYS A 44 -2.32 9.32 2.89
C LYS A 44 -1.59 8.73 1.67
N GLU A 45 -1.36 7.43 1.66
CA GLU A 45 -0.67 6.75 0.56
C GLU A 45 -1.62 6.35 -0.57
N ILE A 46 -2.90 6.06 -0.30
CA ILE A 46 -3.85 5.52 -1.29
C ILE A 46 -4.92 6.51 -1.76
N CYS A 47 -5.30 7.48 -0.93
CA CYS A 47 -6.35 8.45 -1.25
C CYS A 47 -5.73 9.66 -1.95
N LEU A 48 -6.10 9.87 -3.23
CA LEU A 48 -5.50 10.89 -4.08
C LEU A 48 -5.48 12.30 -3.44
N LEU A 49 -6.57 12.69 -2.75
CA LEU A 49 -6.67 14.01 -2.13
C LEU A 49 -5.72 14.19 -0.93
N ASP A 50 -5.37 13.10 -0.23
CA ASP A 50 -4.48 13.10 0.93
C ASP A 50 -3.00 12.90 0.54
N GLN A 51 -2.73 12.54 -0.71
CA GLN A 51 -1.37 12.36 -1.22
C GLN A 51 -0.66 13.71 -1.36
N THR A 52 0.67 13.69 -1.17
CA THR A 52 1.52 14.84 -1.47
C THR A 52 1.42 15.18 -2.96
N TYR A 53 1.19 16.45 -3.26
CA TYR A 53 1.17 16.93 -4.64
C TYR A 53 2.57 16.80 -5.25
N VAL A 54 2.64 16.14 -6.40
CA VAL A 54 3.91 15.78 -7.07
C VAL A 54 4.77 16.99 -7.46
N ARG A 55 4.16 18.18 -7.57
CA ARG A 55 4.86 19.44 -7.88
C ARG A 55 4.90 20.42 -6.71
N ALA A 56 4.63 19.95 -5.48
CA ALA A 56 4.77 20.79 -4.30
C ALA A 56 6.22 21.24 -4.15
N GLU A 57 6.46 22.55 -4.08
CA GLU A 57 7.81 23.14 -4.00
C GLU A 57 8.55 22.70 -2.73
N ASP A 58 7.82 22.52 -1.62
CA ASP A 58 8.36 22.12 -0.33
C ASP A 58 8.13 20.63 0.02
N GLY A 59 7.48 19.89 -0.89
CA GLY A 59 7.10 18.48 -0.68
C GLY A 59 6.08 18.24 0.43
N LYS A 60 5.37 19.27 0.90
CA LYS A 60 4.40 19.14 2.01
C LYS A 60 2.95 19.34 1.57
N GLN A 61 2.72 20.17 0.56
CA GLN A 61 1.38 20.43 0.06
C GLN A 61 0.72 19.15 -0.47
N THR A 62 -0.51 18.88 -0.02
CA THR A 62 -1.36 17.78 -0.51
C THR A 62 -2.10 18.17 -1.79
N VAL A 63 -2.64 17.19 -2.52
CA VAL A 63 -3.48 17.47 -3.69
C VAL A 63 -4.74 18.27 -3.31
N ALA A 64 -5.37 17.98 -2.17
CA ALA A 64 -6.51 18.76 -1.68
C ALA A 64 -6.15 20.22 -1.38
N GLU A 65 -5.02 20.46 -0.71
CA GLU A 65 -4.53 21.82 -0.44
C GLU A 65 -4.18 22.56 -1.73
N TYR A 66 -3.63 21.86 -2.72
CA TYR A 66 -3.39 22.43 -4.03
C TYR A 66 -4.69 22.83 -4.73
N LEU A 67 -5.69 21.95 -4.81
CA LEU A 67 -6.99 22.28 -5.40
C LEU A 67 -7.62 23.52 -4.74
N ASN A 68 -7.66 23.54 -3.40
CA ASN A 68 -8.17 24.68 -2.63
C ASN A 68 -7.40 25.99 -2.86
N SER A 69 -6.10 25.91 -3.18
CA SER A 69 -5.28 27.09 -3.50
C SER A 69 -5.57 27.66 -4.89
N VAL A 70 -6.07 26.83 -5.81
CA VAL A 70 -6.49 27.24 -7.16
C VAL A 70 -7.91 27.80 -7.11
N ASP A 71 -8.85 27.07 -6.51
CA ASP A 71 -10.24 27.47 -6.34
C ASP A 71 -10.88 26.65 -5.19
N LYS A 72 -11.56 27.33 -4.27
CA LYS A 72 -12.19 26.69 -3.09
C LYS A 72 -13.42 25.86 -3.42
N ASP A 73 -14.08 26.15 -4.54
CA ASP A 73 -15.29 25.43 -4.96
C ASP A 73 -14.96 24.27 -5.92
N MET A 74 -13.68 24.09 -6.26
CA MET A 74 -13.21 23.06 -7.17
C MET A 74 -13.18 21.69 -6.48
N ALA A 75 -13.94 20.74 -7.04
CA ALA A 75 -14.00 19.36 -6.56
C ALA A 75 -13.52 18.38 -7.63
N LEU A 76 -12.78 17.36 -7.20
CA LEU A 76 -12.38 16.26 -8.07
C LEU A 76 -13.56 15.30 -8.25
N ALA A 77 -14.11 15.21 -9.46
CA ALA A 77 -15.25 14.35 -9.74
C ALA A 77 -14.87 12.86 -9.90
N LYS A 78 -13.87 12.55 -10.73
CA LYS A 78 -13.41 11.18 -10.98
C LYS A 78 -12.02 11.19 -11.62
N VAL A 79 -11.20 10.21 -11.25
CA VAL A 79 -9.92 9.92 -11.91
C VAL A 79 -9.90 8.45 -12.27
N VAL A 80 -9.37 8.14 -13.46
CA VAL A 80 -9.09 6.78 -13.90
C VAL A 80 -7.66 6.76 -14.40
N ARG A 81 -6.85 5.85 -13.86
CA ARG A 81 -5.46 5.63 -14.29
C ARG A 81 -5.42 4.29 -15.01
N PHE A 82 -4.96 4.30 -16.26
CA PHE A 82 -4.67 3.10 -17.01
C PHE A 82 -3.15 2.91 -17.05
N GLU A 83 -2.69 1.67 -16.89
CA GLU A 83 -1.29 1.29 -17.06
C GLU A 83 -1.18 0.14 -18.06
N VAL A 84 -0.19 0.22 -18.95
CA VAL A 84 0.05 -0.83 -19.94
C VAL A 84 0.47 -2.11 -19.21
N GLY A 85 -0.27 -3.20 -19.42
CA GLY A 85 -0.01 -4.48 -18.77
C GLY A 85 -0.63 -4.62 -17.38
N GLU A 86 -1.49 -3.70 -16.95
CA GLU A 86 -2.24 -3.85 -15.70
C GLU A 86 -3.01 -5.18 -15.67
N GLY A 87 -2.75 -6.00 -14.65
CA GLY A 87 -3.37 -7.32 -14.49
C GLY A 87 -2.85 -8.43 -15.42
N ILE A 88 -1.84 -8.17 -16.24
CA ILE A 88 -1.20 -9.19 -17.08
C ILE A 88 0.00 -9.79 -16.34
N GLU A 89 0.06 -11.12 -16.23
CA GLU A 89 1.23 -11.81 -15.68
C GLU A 89 2.43 -11.56 -16.59
N LYS A 90 3.48 -10.95 -16.01
CA LYS A 90 4.71 -10.68 -16.73
C LYS A 90 5.46 -12.00 -16.92
N LYS A 91 5.44 -12.52 -18.14
CA LYS A 91 6.26 -13.68 -18.50
C LYS A 91 7.73 -13.31 -18.36
N GLU A 92 8.43 -13.98 -17.45
CA GLU A 92 9.89 -13.95 -17.40
C GLU A 92 10.42 -15.03 -18.33
N GLU A 93 10.92 -14.60 -19.49
CA GLU A 93 11.57 -15.50 -20.46
C GLU A 93 13.09 -15.41 -20.28
N ASN A 94 13.71 -16.54 -19.95
CA ASN A 94 15.16 -16.65 -19.84
C ASN A 94 15.76 -16.87 -21.23
N PHE A 95 16.25 -15.79 -21.83
CA PHE A 95 16.86 -15.80 -23.17
C PHE A 95 17.98 -16.87 -23.30
N ALA A 96 18.74 -17.14 -22.23
CA ALA A 96 19.80 -18.14 -22.27
C ALA A 96 19.26 -19.56 -22.44
N GLU A 97 18.12 -19.88 -21.82
CA GLU A 97 17.45 -21.18 -21.97
C GLU A 97 16.79 -21.33 -23.34
N GLU A 98 16.26 -20.25 -23.90
CA GLU A 98 15.69 -20.23 -25.25
C GLU A 98 16.77 -20.47 -26.31
N VAL A 99 17.93 -19.82 -26.17
CA VAL A 99 19.09 -20.02 -27.04
C VAL A 99 19.63 -21.44 -26.91
N ALA A 100 19.75 -21.98 -25.70
CA ALA A 100 20.20 -23.35 -25.47
C ALA A 100 19.26 -24.39 -26.10
N LYS A 101 17.94 -24.17 -26.08
CA LYS A 101 16.95 -25.05 -26.74
C LYS A 101 17.03 -25.02 -28.26
N THR A 102 17.44 -23.89 -28.84
CA THR A 102 17.50 -23.72 -30.30
C THR A 102 18.77 -24.33 -30.92
N ILE A 103 19.89 -24.36 -30.18
CA ILE A 103 21.19 -24.88 -30.67
C ILE A 103 21.32 -26.40 -30.42
N GLY A 104 20.48 -26.98 -29.56
CA GLY A 104 20.49 -28.40 -29.19
C GLY A 104 19.63 -29.34 -30.06
N GLN A 105 19.04 -28.85 -31.15
CA GLN A 105 18.36 -29.64 -32.19
C GLN A 105 19.18 -29.68 -33.49
#